data_AF-A0A1N6Z2W6-F1
#
_entry.id   AF-A0A1N6Z2W6-F1
#
_cell.length_a   1.000
_cell.length_b   1.000
_cell.length_c   1.000
_cell.angle_alpha   90.00
_cell.angle_beta   90.00
_cell.angle_gamma   90.00
#
_symmetry.space_group_name_H-M   'P 1'
#
loop_
_entity.id
_entity.type
_entity.pdbx_description
1 polymer ?
#
loop_
_entity_poly.entity_id
_entity_poly.type
_entity_poly.pdbx_seq_one_letter_code
_entity_poly.pdbx_strand_id
1 'polypeptide(L)'
;MGASEYYRQASLRIGGSNWLFRLLIGAVVAVAASCATSPTGEKVEGLQTENVIIVVIDGIRYSETWGAVPGIIPNMSTDLLHRGTFCRNFRNDGYTYTNSGHAAITTGVNQPIDNYGDELPANPSLFQQWLKQKGRPTTAAWIISSKDKLDILGNTLRPDWKDQFLPSLNCGVSGPGSGYRADSLTLVEVMKVLTTHRPNLLLINFMEPDGYAHAGNWDYYLRGIARSDRYVKQLWDFLEKDAHYKGKTTMLITTDHGRHLDSVKNGWIDHGDDCEGCQHISLLALGPDFRRDAIVETKYSLVDISATVSRMLDFEMDSTVLVPLVDTVVVDLAMDTTLTAFRKDSIRLEVKMDTTALKGNVMKDLFSRKALKQMGL
;
A
#
# COMPACT_ATOMS: atom_id res chain seq x y z
N MET A 1 67.86 -42.40 13.37
CA MET A 1 68.19 -41.56 14.55
C MET A 1 66.91 -40.88 14.99
N GLY A 2 66.19 -41.18 16.08
CA GLY A 2 66.09 -42.26 17.08
C GLY A 2 64.67 -42.07 17.71
N ALA A 3 63.80 -43.09 17.75
CA ALA A 3 63.58 -44.05 18.84
C ALA A 3 63.39 -43.36 20.23
N SER A 4 62.15 -43.20 20.70
CA SER A 4 61.49 -44.03 21.74
C SER A 4 62.28 -44.17 23.05
N GLU A 5 61.67 -43.81 24.20
CA GLU A 5 61.44 -44.72 25.35
C GLU A 5 61.23 -44.00 26.70
N TYR A 6 60.24 -44.55 27.43
CA TYR A 6 60.10 -44.70 28.88
C TYR A 6 60.30 -43.51 29.83
N TYR A 7 59.24 -43.23 30.62
CA TYR A 7 59.41 -43.18 32.08
C TYR A 7 58.27 -43.93 32.79
N ARG A 8 58.69 -44.67 33.82
CA ARG A 8 57.99 -45.73 34.55
C ARG A 8 56.87 -45.22 35.46
N GLN A 9 55.95 -46.15 35.69
CA GLN A 9 55.01 -46.24 36.80
C GLN A 9 55.63 -45.91 38.17
N ALA A 10 54.86 -45.18 38.98
CA ALA A 10 54.85 -45.37 40.43
C ALA A 10 53.40 -45.51 40.87
N SER A 11 53.04 -46.73 41.27
CA SER A 11 51.78 -47.11 41.87
C SER A 11 51.80 -46.77 43.36
N LEU A 12 50.81 -46.00 43.81
CA LEU A 12 50.44 -45.91 45.22
C LEU A 12 48.97 -46.31 45.35
N ARG A 13 48.77 -47.57 45.72
CA ARG A 13 47.51 -48.06 46.26
C ARG A 13 47.37 -47.49 47.66
N ILE A 14 46.37 -46.64 47.88
CA ILE A 14 45.78 -46.45 49.21
C ILE A 14 44.37 -46.99 49.11
N GLY A 15 44.18 -48.19 49.68
CA GLY A 15 42.87 -48.71 50.02
C GLY A 15 42.30 -47.88 51.17
N GLY A 16 41.00 -47.62 51.09
CA GLY A 16 40.30 -46.84 52.09
C GLY A 16 38.90 -46.54 51.62
N SER A 17 38.01 -47.49 51.89
CA SER A 17 36.56 -47.38 51.78
C SER A 17 36.06 -46.01 52.25
N ASN A 18 35.38 -45.27 51.38
CA ASN A 18 34.47 -44.21 51.80
C ASN A 18 33.36 -44.05 50.75
N TRP A 19 32.48 -45.05 50.70
CA TRP A 19 31.22 -45.03 49.95
C TRP A 19 30.21 -43.99 50.46
N LEU A 20 30.58 -43.18 51.46
CA LEU A 20 29.74 -42.12 52.05
C LEU A 20 30.10 -40.70 51.59
N PHE A 21 31.15 -40.49 50.77
CA PHE A 21 31.55 -39.16 50.30
C PHE A 21 31.11 -38.81 48.86
N ARG A 22 30.42 -39.72 48.16
CA ARG A 22 29.88 -39.48 46.81
C ARG A 22 28.38 -39.13 46.76
N LEU A 23 27.72 -39.03 47.91
CA LEU A 23 26.30 -38.65 48.01
C LEU A 23 26.06 -37.17 48.40
N LEU A 24 27.11 -36.39 48.61
CA LEU A 24 26.99 -34.98 49.06
C LEU A 24 27.52 -33.93 48.08
N ILE A 25 28.01 -34.34 46.89
CA ILE A 25 28.33 -33.41 45.76
C ILE A 25 27.34 -33.60 44.59
N GLY A 26 26.33 -34.46 44.75
CA GLY A 26 25.19 -34.59 43.83
C GLY A 26 23.94 -33.78 44.21
N ALA A 27 23.90 -33.22 45.43
CA ALA A 27 22.70 -32.55 45.97
C ALA A 27 22.80 -31.02 46.08
N VAL A 28 23.95 -30.41 45.74
CA VAL A 28 24.13 -28.94 45.71
C VAL A 28 24.22 -28.38 44.28
N VAL A 29 24.29 -29.23 43.25
CA VAL A 29 24.14 -28.81 41.83
C VAL A 29 22.71 -29.05 41.30
N ALA A 30 21.81 -29.60 42.11
CA ALA A 30 20.42 -29.90 41.72
C ALA A 30 19.35 -29.00 42.39
N VAL A 31 19.74 -27.89 43.05
CA VAL A 31 18.79 -26.91 43.65
C VAL A 31 19.14 -25.46 43.27
N ALA A 32 19.81 -25.26 42.13
CA ALA A 32 19.98 -23.94 41.49
C ALA A 32 19.47 -23.94 40.03
N ALA A 33 18.52 -24.84 39.72
CA ALA A 33 17.89 -24.96 38.41
C ALA A 33 16.35 -24.97 38.51
N SER A 34 15.79 -24.31 39.52
CA SER A 34 14.35 -24.06 39.61
C SER A 34 14.13 -22.67 40.19
N CYS A 35 13.23 -21.93 39.55
CA CYS A 35 12.92 -20.51 39.81
C CYS A 35 13.88 -19.48 39.19
N ALA A 36 14.22 -19.67 37.91
CA ALA A 36 14.15 -18.55 36.97
C ALA A 36 13.01 -18.85 36.00
N THR A 37 11.76 -18.69 36.47
CA THR A 37 10.69 -18.35 35.55
C THR A 37 11.08 -17.01 34.96
N SER A 38 11.71 -17.04 33.79
CA SER A 38 11.66 -15.90 32.87
C SER A 38 10.22 -15.41 32.89
N PRO A 39 9.95 -14.09 32.96
CA PRO A 39 8.63 -13.64 32.56
C PRO A 39 8.44 -14.27 31.20
N THR A 40 7.39 -15.09 31.03
CA THR A 40 6.87 -15.35 29.70
C THR A 40 6.64 -13.96 29.16
N GLY A 41 7.59 -13.46 28.37
CA GLY A 41 7.42 -12.23 27.66
C GLY A 41 6.08 -12.43 26.99
N GLU A 42 5.08 -11.63 27.39
CA GLU A 42 3.87 -11.53 26.61
C GLU A 42 4.39 -11.39 25.18
N LYS A 43 4.16 -12.40 24.34
CA LYS A 43 4.25 -12.18 22.90
C LYS A 43 3.31 -10.99 22.73
N VAL A 44 3.88 -9.81 22.55
CA VAL A 44 3.10 -8.63 22.16
C VAL A 44 2.49 -9.08 20.85
N GLU A 45 1.22 -9.47 20.90
CA GLU A 45 0.53 -9.96 19.72
C GLU A 45 0.66 -8.84 18.69
N GLY A 46 1.31 -9.10 17.56
CA GLY A 46 1.31 -8.14 16.45
C GLY A 46 -0.10 -7.94 15.89
N LEU A 47 -0.22 -7.05 14.92
CA LEU A 47 -1.43 -6.97 14.11
C LEU A 47 -1.74 -8.34 13.48
N GLN A 48 -3.04 -8.61 13.28
CA GLN A 48 -3.48 -9.85 12.62
C GLN A 48 -3.29 -9.81 11.11
N THR A 49 -3.27 -8.61 10.53
CA THR A 49 -3.03 -8.40 9.11
C THR A 49 -1.64 -8.90 8.69
N GLU A 50 -1.63 -9.90 7.80
CA GLU A 50 -0.46 -10.41 7.08
C GLU A 50 -0.47 -9.99 5.61
N ASN A 51 -1.66 -9.65 5.07
CA ASN A 51 -1.86 -9.27 3.68
C ASN A 51 -2.65 -7.97 3.55
N VAL A 52 -2.27 -7.09 2.61
CA VAL A 52 -2.97 -5.84 2.31
C VAL A 52 -3.32 -5.78 0.83
N ILE A 53 -4.60 -5.52 0.55
CA ILE A 53 -5.13 -5.33 -0.79
C ILE A 53 -5.71 -3.92 -0.89
N ILE A 54 -5.21 -3.12 -1.82
CA ILE A 54 -5.68 -1.77 -2.11
C ILE A 54 -6.50 -1.84 -3.40
N VAL A 55 -7.78 -1.51 -3.34
CA VAL A 55 -8.68 -1.46 -4.49
C VAL A 55 -8.97 0.01 -4.80
N VAL A 56 -8.64 0.43 -6.01
CA VAL A 56 -8.89 1.77 -6.53
C VAL A 56 -9.96 1.68 -7.62
N ILE A 57 -11.04 2.43 -7.45
CA ILE A 57 -12.11 2.62 -8.44
C ILE A 57 -11.90 3.99 -9.06
N ASP A 58 -11.49 4.04 -10.32
CA ASP A 58 -10.99 5.24 -10.99
C ASP A 58 -12.10 6.26 -11.27
N GLY A 59 -11.87 7.54 -10.93
CA GLY A 59 -12.68 8.68 -11.36
C GLY A 59 -14.17 8.62 -11.00
N ILE A 60 -14.50 8.37 -9.74
CA ILE A 60 -15.88 8.28 -9.24
C ILE A 60 -16.23 9.44 -8.33
N ARG A 61 -17.38 10.09 -8.58
CA ARG A 61 -17.88 11.16 -7.70
C ARG A 61 -18.44 10.59 -6.40
N TYR A 62 -18.23 11.33 -5.31
CA TYR A 62 -18.80 11.00 -4.01
C TYR A 62 -20.35 11.03 -4.03
N SER A 63 -20.96 11.97 -4.74
CA SER A 63 -22.42 12.17 -4.82
C SER A 63 -23.16 10.94 -5.36
N GLU A 64 -22.62 10.28 -6.39
CA GLU A 64 -23.23 9.10 -7.03
C GLU A 64 -22.93 7.79 -6.27
N THR A 65 -22.17 7.87 -5.17
CA THR A 65 -21.81 6.74 -4.32
C THR A 65 -22.24 6.97 -2.87
N TRP A 66 -21.31 7.33 -2.01
CA TRP A 66 -21.50 7.46 -0.56
C TRP A 66 -22.41 8.63 -0.19
N GLY A 67 -22.55 9.62 -1.07
CA GLY A 67 -23.51 10.72 -0.95
C GLY A 67 -24.96 10.33 -1.25
N ALA A 68 -25.21 9.13 -1.80
CA ALA A 68 -26.55 8.69 -2.21
C ALA A 68 -26.86 7.23 -1.77
N VAL A 69 -26.38 6.80 -0.60
CA VAL A 69 -26.54 5.42 -0.12
C VAL A 69 -28.00 5.05 0.23
N PRO A 70 -28.44 3.79 0.00
CA PRO A 70 -27.65 2.66 -0.50
C PRO A 70 -27.33 2.75 -2.00
N GLY A 71 -28.09 3.56 -2.74
CA GLY A 71 -27.76 3.99 -4.11
C GLY A 71 -27.38 2.87 -5.06
N ILE A 72 -26.33 3.14 -5.85
CA ILE A 72 -25.80 2.24 -6.90
C ILE A 72 -24.67 1.34 -6.35
N ILE A 73 -24.32 1.50 -5.07
CA ILE A 73 -23.28 0.73 -4.38
C ILE A 73 -23.83 -0.10 -3.20
N PRO A 74 -24.87 -0.92 -3.39
CA PRO A 74 -25.53 -1.60 -2.29
C PRO A 74 -24.62 -2.58 -1.54
N ASN A 75 -23.66 -3.24 -2.21
CA ASN A 75 -22.76 -4.17 -1.52
C ASN A 75 -21.81 -3.43 -0.57
N MET A 76 -21.16 -2.37 -1.05
CA MET A 76 -20.27 -1.56 -0.23
C MET A 76 -21.02 -0.86 0.91
N SER A 77 -22.16 -0.23 0.61
CA SER A 77 -22.86 0.63 1.55
C SER A 77 -23.74 -0.08 2.58
N THR A 78 -24.22 -1.30 2.30
CA THR A 78 -25.17 -2.01 3.20
C THR A 78 -24.65 -3.33 3.77
N ASP A 79 -23.61 -3.93 3.17
CA ASP A 79 -22.97 -5.14 3.72
C ASP A 79 -21.56 -4.83 4.22
N LEU A 80 -20.67 -4.38 3.32
CA LEU A 80 -19.25 -4.23 3.66
C LEU A 80 -18.99 -3.11 4.66
N LEU A 81 -19.77 -2.03 4.63
CA LEU A 81 -19.69 -0.92 5.59
C LEU A 81 -19.64 -1.42 7.06
N HIS A 82 -20.49 -2.38 7.40
CA HIS A 82 -20.60 -2.92 8.77
C HIS A 82 -19.47 -3.88 9.16
N ARG A 83 -18.59 -4.23 8.20
CA ARG A 83 -17.47 -5.16 8.42
C ARG A 83 -16.15 -4.46 8.75
N GLY A 84 -16.11 -3.14 8.66
CA GLY A 84 -14.90 -2.35 8.89
C GLY A 84 -15.18 -0.92 9.31
N THR A 85 -14.25 -0.03 8.98
CA THR A 85 -14.35 1.40 9.27
C THR A 85 -14.42 2.20 7.98
N PHE A 86 -15.40 3.10 7.88
CA PHE A 86 -15.54 4.02 6.76
C PHE A 86 -15.02 5.41 7.12
N CYS A 87 -14.09 5.94 6.31
CA CYS A 87 -13.63 7.30 6.40
C CYS A 87 -14.43 8.19 5.45
N ARG A 88 -15.35 8.97 6.01
CA ARG A 88 -16.24 9.86 5.25
C ARG A 88 -15.50 11.08 4.71
N ASN A 89 -14.56 11.62 5.47
CA ASN A 89 -13.77 12.79 5.10
C ASN A 89 -12.40 12.39 4.51
N PHE A 90 -12.44 11.53 3.50
CA PHE A 90 -11.23 11.11 2.77
C PHE A 90 -11.05 11.98 1.52
N ARG A 91 -9.82 12.41 1.24
CA ARG A 91 -9.54 13.44 0.22
C ARG A 91 -8.43 13.04 -0.75
N ASN A 92 -8.51 13.51 -1.99
CA ASN A 92 -7.32 13.78 -2.79
C ASN A 92 -7.02 15.27 -2.66
N ASP A 93 -6.05 15.62 -1.81
CA ASP A 93 -5.59 17.00 -1.61
C ASP A 93 -4.28 17.32 -2.36
N GLY A 94 -3.94 16.47 -3.32
CA GLY A 94 -2.87 16.70 -4.30
C GLY A 94 -3.45 16.98 -5.68
N TYR A 95 -2.93 16.26 -6.67
CA TYR A 95 -3.34 16.40 -8.07
C TYR A 95 -4.42 15.37 -8.41
N THR A 96 -5.55 15.84 -8.93
CA THR A 96 -6.76 15.04 -9.15
C THR A 96 -6.76 14.35 -10.52
N TYR A 97 -5.60 13.82 -10.91
CA TYR A 97 -5.39 13.02 -12.12
C TYR A 97 -5.02 11.58 -11.75
N THR A 98 -5.35 10.63 -12.64
CA THR A 98 -5.16 9.19 -12.39
C THR A 98 -3.74 8.83 -11.93
N ASN A 99 -2.71 9.16 -12.72
CA ASN A 99 -1.33 8.79 -12.40
C ASN A 99 -0.85 9.45 -11.10
N SER A 100 -1.23 10.72 -10.87
CA SER A 100 -0.86 11.44 -9.65
C SER A 100 -1.54 10.89 -8.39
N GLY A 101 -2.84 10.60 -8.46
CA GLY A 101 -3.57 9.99 -7.35
C GLY A 101 -3.01 8.61 -6.99
N HIS A 102 -2.72 7.78 -8.00
CA HIS A 102 -2.08 6.49 -7.77
C HIS A 102 -0.64 6.61 -7.26
N ALA A 103 0.15 7.57 -7.75
CA ALA A 103 1.47 7.86 -7.22
C ALA A 103 1.39 8.29 -5.73
N ALA A 104 0.40 9.10 -5.35
CA ALA A 104 0.17 9.50 -3.96
C ALA A 104 -0.15 8.29 -3.06
N ILE A 105 -1.07 7.42 -3.50
CA ILE A 105 -1.40 6.16 -2.81
C ILE A 105 -0.15 5.30 -2.62
N THR A 106 0.68 5.17 -3.65
CA THR A 106 1.75 4.18 -3.66
C THR A 106 3.06 4.68 -3.06
N THR A 107 3.33 5.98 -3.10
CA THR A 107 4.58 6.57 -2.60
C THR A 107 4.40 7.30 -1.26
N GLY A 108 3.17 7.68 -0.92
CA GLY A 108 2.92 8.60 0.20
C GLY A 108 3.29 10.06 -0.12
N VAL A 109 3.46 10.40 -1.39
CA VAL A 109 3.88 11.74 -1.82
C VAL A 109 2.93 12.25 -2.91
N ASN A 110 2.31 13.41 -2.66
CA ASN A 110 1.61 14.13 -3.70
C ASN A 110 2.65 14.68 -4.69
N GLN A 111 2.59 14.23 -5.94
CA GLN A 111 3.46 14.73 -7.00
C GLN A 111 2.65 15.03 -8.28
N PRO A 112 2.99 16.11 -8.99
CA PRO A 112 2.61 16.21 -10.38
C PRO A 112 3.37 15.11 -11.12
N ILE A 113 2.70 14.46 -12.06
CA ILE A 113 3.28 13.44 -12.91
C ILE A 113 2.46 13.40 -14.19
N ASP A 114 3.13 13.14 -15.31
CA ASP A 114 2.46 12.88 -16.57
C ASP A 114 1.32 11.86 -16.41
N ASN A 115 0.18 12.12 -17.04
CA ASN A 115 -1.01 11.27 -16.98
C ASN A 115 -1.16 10.33 -18.19
N TYR A 116 -0.14 10.21 -19.03
CA TYR A 116 -0.08 9.28 -20.17
C TYR A 116 0.73 8.01 -19.88
N GLY A 117 1.56 8.02 -18.82
CA GLY A 117 2.37 6.87 -18.40
C GLY A 117 3.83 6.94 -18.88
N ASP A 118 4.29 8.12 -19.30
CA ASP A 118 5.63 8.33 -19.84
C ASP A 118 6.63 8.80 -18.76
N GLU A 119 6.17 9.01 -17.53
CA GLU A 119 6.96 9.45 -16.40
C GLU A 119 6.86 8.45 -15.23
N LEU A 120 7.99 8.12 -14.60
CA LEU A 120 8.01 7.30 -13.39
C LEU A 120 7.81 8.18 -12.14
N PRO A 121 7.21 7.66 -11.06
CA PRO A 121 7.16 8.35 -9.77
C PRO A 121 8.54 8.80 -9.28
N ALA A 122 8.62 9.96 -8.65
CA ALA A 122 9.89 10.51 -8.16
C ALA A 122 10.44 9.73 -6.96
N ASN A 123 9.57 8.98 -6.25
CA ASN A 123 9.89 8.23 -5.05
C ASN A 123 9.59 6.74 -5.22
N PRO A 124 10.32 5.86 -4.52
CA PRO A 124 10.04 4.42 -4.52
C PRO A 124 8.66 4.14 -3.93
N SER A 125 7.90 3.25 -4.56
CA SER A 125 6.61 2.86 -4.04
C SER A 125 6.73 2.01 -2.78
N LEU A 126 5.65 1.93 -1.99
CA LEU A 126 5.56 1.08 -0.81
C LEU A 126 5.87 -0.39 -1.13
N PHE A 127 5.66 -0.80 -2.38
CA PHE A 127 5.99 -2.14 -2.88
C PHE A 127 7.49 -2.38 -2.91
N GLN A 128 8.25 -1.47 -3.54
CA GLN A 128 9.72 -1.57 -3.57
C GLN A 128 10.29 -1.56 -2.15
N GLN A 129 9.76 -0.67 -1.31
CA GLN A 129 10.22 -0.49 0.05
C GLN A 129 9.93 -1.72 0.94
N TRP A 130 8.73 -2.29 0.82
CA TRP A 130 8.35 -3.51 1.54
C TRP A 130 9.16 -4.73 1.07
N LEU A 131 9.31 -4.93 -0.26
CA LEU A 131 10.10 -6.03 -0.83
C LEU A 131 11.55 -5.98 -0.35
N LYS A 132 12.17 -4.78 -0.33
CA LYS A 132 13.53 -4.57 0.18
C LYS A 132 13.65 -4.96 1.65
N GLN A 133 12.79 -4.41 2.52
CA GLN A 133 12.91 -4.59 3.96
C GLN A 133 12.51 -5.99 4.43
N LYS A 134 11.55 -6.62 3.77
CA LYS A 134 11.10 -7.97 4.13
C LYS A 134 11.83 -9.08 3.38
N GLY A 135 12.68 -8.75 2.40
CA GLY A 135 13.43 -9.74 1.62
C GLY A 135 12.53 -10.74 0.88
N ARG A 136 11.35 -10.28 0.44
CA ARG A 136 10.34 -11.12 -0.20
C ARG A 136 10.55 -11.16 -1.72
N PRO A 137 10.16 -12.26 -2.40
CA PRO A 137 10.24 -12.32 -3.86
C PRO A 137 9.28 -11.31 -4.50
N THR A 138 9.58 -10.87 -5.73
CA THR A 138 8.72 -9.96 -6.51
C THR A 138 7.25 -10.41 -6.56
N THR A 139 7.00 -11.72 -6.63
CA THR A 139 5.63 -12.28 -6.69
C THR A 139 4.83 -12.14 -5.39
N ALA A 140 5.44 -11.68 -4.30
CA ALA A 140 4.73 -11.38 -3.06
C ALA A 140 4.07 -10.00 -3.07
N ALA A 141 4.41 -9.14 -4.06
CA ALA A 141 3.89 -7.79 -4.19
C ALA A 141 3.45 -7.52 -5.64
N TRP A 142 2.21 -7.09 -5.86
CA TRP A 142 1.64 -6.94 -7.20
C TRP A 142 0.94 -5.60 -7.42
N ILE A 143 1.01 -5.11 -8.66
CA ILE A 143 0.15 -4.05 -9.17
C ILE A 143 -0.57 -4.59 -10.39
N ILE A 144 -1.90 -4.63 -10.32
CA ILE A 144 -2.76 -5.13 -11.39
C ILE A 144 -3.73 -4.02 -11.77
N SER A 145 -3.76 -3.64 -13.02
CA SER A 145 -4.53 -2.48 -13.48
C SER A 145 -5.23 -2.73 -14.80
N SER A 146 -6.42 -2.18 -14.94
CA SER A 146 -7.11 -2.05 -16.23
C SER A 146 -6.43 -1.04 -17.16
N LYS A 147 -5.80 0.02 -16.63
CA LYS A 147 -5.04 1.02 -17.39
C LYS A 147 -3.56 0.58 -17.49
N ASP A 148 -3.03 0.42 -18.69
CA ASP A 148 -1.62 0.05 -18.94
C ASP A 148 -0.64 1.08 -18.37
N LYS A 149 -0.97 2.38 -18.51
CA LYS A 149 -0.14 3.49 -18.05
C LYS A 149 0.23 3.47 -16.56
N LEU A 150 -0.49 2.71 -15.73
CA LEU A 150 -0.18 2.57 -14.29
C LEU A 150 0.96 1.58 -14.00
N ASP A 151 1.55 0.96 -15.03
CA ASP A 151 2.79 0.18 -14.92
C ASP A 151 3.94 1.01 -14.28
N ILE A 152 3.94 2.33 -14.49
CA ILE A 152 4.92 3.27 -13.92
C ILE A 152 5.06 3.15 -12.40
N LEU A 153 4.02 2.72 -11.69
CA LEU A 153 3.99 2.60 -10.22
C LEU A 153 4.92 1.49 -9.69
N GLY A 154 5.36 0.58 -10.56
CA GLY A 154 6.30 -0.47 -10.22
C GLY A 154 7.74 0.00 -10.01
N ASN A 155 8.06 1.24 -10.38
CA ASN A 155 9.43 1.75 -10.39
C ASN A 155 9.48 3.24 -10.02
N THR A 156 10.67 3.83 -10.03
CA THR A 156 10.90 5.22 -9.66
C THR A 156 12.03 5.87 -10.47
N LEU A 157 12.01 7.20 -10.56
CA LEU A 157 13.13 8.02 -11.04
C LEU A 157 14.29 8.11 -10.03
N ARG A 158 14.06 7.76 -8.75
CA ARG A 158 15.07 7.92 -7.71
C ARG A 158 16.27 7.00 -7.95
N PRO A 159 17.50 7.53 -8.21
CA PRO A 159 18.61 6.71 -8.72
C PRO A 159 19.06 5.55 -7.82
N ASP A 160 18.96 5.69 -6.50
CA ASP A 160 19.32 4.65 -5.52
C ASP A 160 18.28 3.52 -5.42
N TRP A 161 17.08 3.72 -5.97
CA TRP A 161 15.98 2.75 -5.96
C TRP A 161 15.55 2.27 -7.34
N LYS A 162 15.88 3.02 -8.39
CA LYS A 162 15.50 2.72 -9.75
C LYS A 162 15.92 1.31 -10.14
N ASP A 163 14.99 0.56 -10.73
CA ASP A 163 15.16 -0.82 -11.20
C ASP A 163 15.49 -1.84 -10.09
N GLN A 164 15.27 -1.48 -8.81
CA GLN A 164 15.49 -2.36 -7.66
C GLN A 164 14.17 -2.74 -6.97
N PHE A 165 14.13 -3.97 -6.44
CA PHE A 165 13.01 -4.50 -5.65
C PHE A 165 11.64 -4.34 -6.32
N LEU A 166 11.60 -4.56 -7.64
CA LEU A 166 10.39 -4.32 -8.44
C LEU A 166 9.27 -5.32 -8.06
N PRO A 167 8.03 -4.85 -7.83
CA PRO A 167 6.87 -5.73 -7.73
C PRO A 167 6.55 -6.37 -9.08
N SER A 168 5.69 -7.38 -9.05
CA SER A 168 5.13 -7.98 -10.26
C SER A 168 4.02 -7.08 -10.81
N LEU A 169 3.95 -6.93 -12.14
CA LEU A 169 3.03 -6.01 -12.82
C LEU A 169 2.11 -6.78 -13.78
N ASN A 170 0.86 -6.34 -13.86
CA ASN A 170 -0.11 -6.81 -14.85
C ASN A 170 -1.08 -5.65 -15.19
N CYS A 171 -0.63 -4.77 -16.08
CA CYS A 171 -1.33 -3.53 -16.42
C CYS A 171 -1.81 -3.56 -17.87
N GLY A 172 -3.05 -3.13 -18.11
CA GLY A 172 -3.64 -3.06 -19.44
C GLY A 172 -3.87 -4.43 -20.09
N VAL A 173 -3.84 -4.48 -21.42
CA VAL A 173 -4.06 -5.73 -22.17
C VAL A 173 -2.85 -6.66 -22.01
N SER A 174 -1.64 -6.12 -22.14
CA SER A 174 -0.39 -6.88 -22.09
C SER A 174 0.83 -6.05 -21.68
N GLY A 175 0.66 -5.02 -20.83
CA GLY A 175 1.73 -4.12 -20.37
C GLY A 175 1.68 -2.72 -20.98
N PRO A 176 2.71 -1.88 -20.76
CA PRO A 176 2.77 -0.51 -21.25
C PRO A 176 2.52 -0.38 -22.76
N GLY A 177 1.68 0.57 -23.17
CA GLY A 177 1.36 0.85 -24.57
C GLY A 177 0.40 -0.16 -25.21
N SER A 178 -0.12 -1.13 -24.46
CA SER A 178 -1.08 -2.12 -24.95
C SER A 178 -2.54 -1.64 -24.91
N GLY A 179 -2.78 -0.48 -24.30
CA GLY A 179 -4.10 0.09 -24.08
C GLY A 179 -4.83 -0.51 -22.88
N TYR A 180 -6.08 -0.07 -22.69
CA TYR A 180 -6.85 -0.41 -21.50
C TYR A 180 -7.57 -1.74 -21.65
N ARG A 181 -7.59 -2.51 -20.56
CA ARG A 181 -8.29 -3.78 -20.43
C ARG A 181 -9.62 -3.58 -19.69
N ALA A 182 -10.66 -4.28 -20.13
CA ALA A 182 -11.95 -4.28 -19.44
C ALA A 182 -11.81 -4.78 -17.99
N ASP A 183 -12.50 -4.12 -17.05
CA ASP A 183 -12.42 -4.44 -15.62
C ASP A 183 -12.82 -5.89 -15.29
N SER A 184 -13.72 -6.49 -16.07
CA SER A 184 -14.07 -7.91 -15.91
C SER A 184 -12.89 -8.84 -16.17
N LEU A 185 -12.04 -8.53 -17.15
CA LEU A 185 -10.83 -9.29 -17.45
C LEU A 185 -9.71 -8.98 -16.44
N THR A 186 -9.64 -7.73 -15.97
CA THR A 186 -8.76 -7.37 -14.85
C THR A 186 -9.11 -8.16 -13.60
N LEU A 187 -10.40 -8.30 -13.25
CA LEU A 187 -10.83 -9.14 -12.13
C LEU A 187 -10.41 -10.61 -12.33
N VAL A 188 -10.49 -11.17 -13.54
CA VAL A 188 -10.01 -12.53 -13.82
C VAL A 188 -8.51 -12.66 -13.51
N GLU A 189 -7.67 -11.72 -13.94
CA GLU A 189 -6.24 -11.73 -13.62
C GLU A 189 -5.97 -11.54 -12.12
N VAL A 190 -6.74 -10.68 -11.44
CA VAL A 190 -6.66 -10.53 -9.98
C VAL A 190 -6.96 -11.84 -9.28
N MET A 191 -8.06 -12.52 -9.63
CA MET A 191 -8.44 -13.80 -9.02
C MET A 191 -7.39 -14.89 -9.28
N LYS A 192 -6.79 -14.90 -10.48
CA LYS A 192 -5.66 -15.77 -10.80
C LYS A 192 -4.45 -15.47 -9.91
N VAL A 193 -4.02 -14.22 -9.79
CA VAL A 193 -2.87 -13.85 -8.94
C VAL A 193 -3.13 -14.17 -7.48
N LEU A 194 -4.32 -13.85 -6.97
CA LEU A 194 -4.70 -14.14 -5.58
C LEU A 194 -4.65 -15.64 -5.27
N THR A 195 -5.01 -16.49 -6.23
CA THR A 195 -5.01 -17.96 -6.06
C THR A 195 -3.64 -18.59 -6.29
N THR A 196 -2.85 -18.11 -7.26
CA THR A 196 -1.57 -18.74 -7.64
C THR A 196 -0.38 -18.20 -6.87
N HIS A 197 -0.30 -16.88 -6.69
CA HIS A 197 0.88 -16.23 -6.12
C HIS A 197 0.71 -15.85 -4.66
N ARG A 198 -0.54 -15.71 -4.20
CA ARG A 198 -0.87 -15.37 -2.82
C ARG A 198 -0.08 -14.15 -2.28
N PRO A 199 -0.19 -12.99 -2.94
CA PRO A 199 0.60 -11.82 -2.57
C PRO A 199 0.23 -11.32 -1.17
N ASN A 200 1.23 -10.81 -0.45
CA ASN A 200 1.03 -10.09 0.80
C ASN A 200 0.67 -8.62 0.56
N LEU A 201 1.03 -8.06 -0.59
CA LEU A 201 0.71 -6.66 -0.90
C LEU A 201 0.24 -6.57 -2.36
N LEU A 202 -0.96 -6.05 -2.57
CA LEU A 202 -1.56 -5.98 -3.90
C LEU A 202 -2.30 -4.66 -4.09
N LEU A 203 -2.05 -3.95 -5.20
CA LEU A 203 -2.93 -2.90 -5.69
C LEU A 203 -3.72 -3.39 -6.91
N ILE A 204 -5.01 -3.07 -6.92
CA ILE A 204 -5.95 -3.35 -8.00
C ILE A 204 -6.54 -2.01 -8.45
N ASN A 205 -6.41 -1.68 -9.73
CA ASN A 205 -7.12 -0.55 -10.33
C ASN A 205 -8.16 -1.02 -11.35
N PHE A 206 -9.40 -0.59 -11.15
CA PHE A 206 -10.49 -0.71 -12.11
C PHE A 206 -10.71 0.65 -12.80
N MET A 207 -10.66 0.68 -14.13
CA MET A 207 -10.68 1.92 -14.91
C MET A 207 -12.07 2.58 -14.97
N GLU A 208 -13.14 1.82 -14.71
CA GLU A 208 -14.50 2.35 -14.72
C GLU A 208 -14.89 2.86 -13.31
N PRO A 209 -15.64 3.97 -13.23
CA PRO A 209 -16.42 4.59 -14.31
C PRO A 209 -15.73 5.71 -15.12
N ASP A 210 -14.49 6.05 -14.81
CA ASP A 210 -13.76 7.19 -15.39
C ASP A 210 -13.84 7.28 -16.93
N GLY A 211 -13.56 6.17 -17.63
CA GLY A 211 -13.59 6.16 -19.10
C GLY A 211 -14.95 6.53 -19.72
N TYR A 212 -16.06 6.14 -19.07
CA TYR A 212 -17.41 6.52 -19.53
C TYR A 212 -17.77 7.95 -19.15
N ALA A 213 -17.17 8.49 -18.09
CA ALA A 213 -17.28 9.90 -17.74
C ALA A 213 -16.73 10.77 -18.86
N HIS A 214 -15.47 10.53 -19.25
CA HIS A 214 -14.85 11.26 -20.36
C HIS A 214 -15.61 11.11 -21.69
N ALA A 215 -16.26 9.97 -21.91
CA ALA A 215 -17.11 9.76 -23.09
C ALA A 215 -18.48 10.45 -23.03
N GLY A 216 -18.81 11.14 -21.93
CA GLY A 216 -20.13 11.76 -21.72
C GLY A 216 -21.28 10.76 -21.66
N ASN A 217 -21.00 9.49 -21.33
CA ASN A 217 -21.99 8.42 -21.32
C ASN A 217 -22.51 8.10 -19.91
N TRP A 218 -23.56 8.81 -19.50
CA TRP A 218 -24.08 8.77 -18.12
C TRP A 218 -24.58 7.39 -17.71
N ASP A 219 -25.32 6.72 -18.57
CA ASP A 219 -25.87 5.39 -18.27
C ASP A 219 -24.77 4.34 -18.10
N TYR A 220 -23.68 4.44 -18.85
CA TYR A 220 -22.54 3.56 -18.68
C TYR A 220 -21.63 3.96 -17.52
N TYR A 221 -21.56 5.25 -17.18
CA TYR A 221 -20.92 5.74 -15.96
C TYR A 221 -21.56 5.09 -14.72
N LEU A 222 -22.89 5.20 -14.57
CA LEU A 222 -23.61 4.56 -13.46
C LEU A 222 -23.49 3.03 -13.46
N ARG A 223 -23.48 2.40 -14.64
CA ARG A 223 -23.24 0.95 -14.75
C ARG A 223 -21.81 0.54 -14.39
N GLY A 224 -20.83 1.41 -14.63
CA GLY A 224 -19.44 1.23 -14.17
C GLY A 224 -19.38 1.21 -12.65
N ILE A 225 -20.00 2.20 -11.98
CA ILE A 225 -20.12 2.25 -10.52
C ILE A 225 -20.73 0.94 -9.97
N ALA A 226 -21.86 0.52 -10.53
CA ALA A 226 -22.55 -0.69 -10.09
C ALA A 226 -21.71 -1.96 -10.30
N ARG A 227 -20.87 -2.00 -11.36
CA ARG A 227 -19.96 -3.11 -11.63
C ARG A 227 -18.83 -3.15 -10.61
N SER A 228 -18.19 -2.02 -10.35
CA SER A 228 -17.11 -1.92 -9.37
C SER A 228 -17.57 -2.32 -7.97
N ASP A 229 -18.78 -1.94 -7.55
CA ASP A 229 -19.39 -2.42 -6.29
C ASP A 229 -19.49 -3.96 -6.22
N ARG A 230 -19.92 -4.61 -7.31
CA ARG A 230 -19.97 -6.08 -7.39
C ARG A 230 -18.59 -6.72 -7.42
N TYR A 231 -17.59 -6.09 -8.02
CA TYR A 231 -16.22 -6.60 -8.04
C TYR A 231 -15.59 -6.54 -6.64
N VAL A 232 -15.76 -5.43 -5.93
CA VAL A 232 -15.34 -5.29 -4.53
C VAL A 232 -15.97 -6.38 -3.67
N LYS A 233 -17.27 -6.66 -3.84
CA LYS A 233 -17.95 -7.74 -3.13
C LYS A 233 -17.35 -9.12 -3.43
N GLN A 234 -17.11 -9.42 -4.71
CA GLN A 234 -16.51 -10.70 -5.12
C GLN A 234 -15.10 -10.89 -4.54
N LEU A 235 -14.29 -9.82 -4.53
CA LEU A 235 -12.97 -9.84 -3.92
C LEU A 235 -13.07 -10.13 -2.43
N TRP A 236 -13.89 -9.37 -1.69
CA TRP A 236 -14.06 -9.59 -0.25
C TRP A 236 -14.55 -11.00 0.09
N ASP A 237 -15.55 -11.50 -0.64
CA ASP A 237 -16.10 -12.85 -0.43
C ASP A 237 -15.08 -13.95 -0.70
N PHE A 238 -14.17 -13.75 -1.64
CA PHE A 238 -13.06 -14.67 -1.86
C PHE A 238 -12.09 -14.66 -0.67
N LEU A 239 -11.67 -13.47 -0.22
CA LEU A 239 -10.72 -13.32 0.88
C LEU A 239 -11.24 -13.94 2.18
N GLU A 240 -12.54 -13.83 2.45
CA GLU A 240 -13.17 -14.41 3.64
C GLU A 240 -13.38 -15.93 3.57
N LYS A 241 -13.20 -16.54 2.39
CA LYS A 241 -13.33 -17.99 2.17
C LYS A 241 -11.98 -18.70 2.08
N ASP A 242 -10.95 -18.04 1.54
CA ASP A 242 -9.64 -18.63 1.34
C ASP A 242 -8.85 -18.68 2.66
N ALA A 243 -8.32 -19.86 3.01
CA ALA A 243 -7.63 -20.09 4.28
C ALA A 243 -6.32 -19.28 4.44
N HIS A 244 -5.70 -18.83 3.35
CA HIS A 244 -4.52 -17.98 3.40
C HIS A 244 -4.87 -16.54 3.82
N TYR A 245 -6.02 -16.03 3.38
CA TYR A 245 -6.41 -14.62 3.56
C TYR A 245 -7.39 -14.39 4.72
N LYS A 246 -8.28 -15.35 4.99
CA LYS A 246 -9.36 -15.19 5.96
C LYS A 246 -8.84 -14.79 7.33
N GLY A 247 -9.34 -13.67 7.85
CA GLY A 247 -8.94 -13.14 9.16
C GLY A 247 -7.51 -12.60 9.24
N LYS A 248 -6.79 -12.54 8.12
CA LYS A 248 -5.40 -12.09 8.00
C LYS A 248 -5.20 -11.01 6.94
N THR A 249 -6.29 -10.58 6.29
CA THR A 249 -6.21 -9.64 5.18
C THR A 249 -6.95 -8.36 5.49
N THR A 250 -6.28 -7.26 5.18
CA THR A 250 -6.87 -5.94 5.10
C THR A 250 -7.19 -5.63 3.65
N MET A 251 -8.40 -5.11 3.39
CA MET A 251 -8.79 -4.56 2.10
C MET A 251 -9.15 -3.08 2.26
N LEU A 252 -8.44 -2.21 1.57
CA LEU A 252 -8.68 -0.76 1.51
C LEU A 252 -9.32 -0.43 0.17
N ILE A 253 -10.53 0.12 0.19
CA ILE A 253 -11.29 0.46 -1.02
C ILE A 253 -11.40 1.98 -1.09
N THR A 254 -10.87 2.56 -2.16
CA THR A 254 -10.86 4.01 -2.38
C THR A 254 -11.07 4.34 -3.86
N THR A 255 -11.08 5.63 -4.16
CA THR A 255 -10.83 6.17 -5.49
C THR A 255 -9.57 7.05 -5.44
N ASP A 256 -8.97 7.29 -6.60
CA ASP A 256 -7.82 8.14 -6.82
C ASP A 256 -8.19 9.62 -6.99
N HIS A 257 -9.35 9.90 -7.59
CA HIS A 257 -9.90 11.24 -7.68
C HIS A 257 -11.42 11.22 -7.85
N GLY A 258 -12.06 12.31 -7.47
CA GLY A 258 -13.44 12.57 -7.84
C GLY A 258 -13.55 13.21 -9.22
N ARG A 259 -14.63 13.97 -9.44
CA ARG A 259 -14.88 14.69 -10.71
C ARG A 259 -15.54 16.03 -10.43
N HIS A 260 -15.41 16.99 -11.34
CA HIS A 260 -16.06 18.30 -11.24
C HIS A 260 -17.52 18.17 -10.79
N LEU A 261 -18.03 19.08 -9.95
CA LEU A 261 -19.47 19.18 -9.63
C LEU A 261 -20.26 19.74 -10.82
N ASP A 262 -21.59 19.63 -10.80
CA ASP A 262 -22.44 20.15 -11.90
C ASP A 262 -22.34 21.68 -12.06
N SER A 263 -21.93 22.39 -11.00
CA SER A 263 -21.67 23.83 -11.02
C SER A 263 -20.31 24.20 -11.62
N VAL A 264 -19.44 23.23 -11.88
CA VAL A 264 -18.10 23.41 -12.45
C VAL A 264 -18.15 23.08 -13.95
N LYS A 265 -17.32 23.76 -14.74
CA LYS A 265 -17.31 23.62 -16.21
C LYS A 265 -17.19 22.14 -16.62
N ASN A 266 -17.94 21.76 -17.65
CA ASN A 266 -18.06 20.40 -18.18
C ASN A 266 -18.68 19.36 -17.21
N GLY A 267 -18.85 19.68 -15.92
CA GLY A 267 -19.44 18.77 -14.94
C GLY A 267 -18.73 17.43 -14.89
N TRP A 268 -19.49 16.36 -14.63
CA TRP A 268 -18.96 15.02 -14.32
C TRP A 268 -18.04 14.43 -15.39
N ILE A 269 -18.05 14.93 -16.63
CA ILE A 269 -17.19 14.40 -17.70
C ILE A 269 -15.72 14.80 -17.52
N ASP A 270 -15.41 15.71 -16.60
CA ASP A 270 -14.12 16.36 -16.47
C ASP A 270 -13.63 16.43 -15.01
N HIS A 271 -12.31 16.55 -14.84
CA HIS A 271 -11.60 16.59 -13.55
C HIS A 271 -10.17 17.12 -13.75
N GLY A 272 -9.42 17.28 -12.66
CA GLY A 272 -8.01 17.69 -12.71
C GLY A 272 -7.70 19.01 -12.01
N ASP A 273 -8.69 19.62 -11.36
CA ASP A 273 -8.55 20.83 -10.56
C ASP A 273 -8.72 20.56 -9.05
N ASP A 274 -8.71 21.64 -8.27
CA ASP A 274 -8.85 21.64 -6.82
C ASP A 274 -10.32 21.78 -6.35
N CYS A 275 -11.30 21.58 -7.23
CA CYS A 275 -12.70 21.72 -6.84
C CYS A 275 -13.15 20.59 -5.90
N GLU A 276 -14.17 20.87 -5.07
CA GLU A 276 -14.67 19.93 -4.06
C GLU A 276 -15.05 18.56 -4.66
N GLY A 277 -15.64 18.55 -5.86
CA GLY A 277 -16.01 17.31 -6.53
C GLY A 277 -14.81 16.46 -6.94
N CYS A 278 -13.68 17.08 -7.31
CA CYS A 278 -12.44 16.38 -7.66
C CYS A 278 -11.70 15.86 -6.43
N GLN A 279 -11.75 16.60 -5.32
CA GLN A 279 -11.00 16.28 -4.11
C GLN A 279 -11.76 15.40 -3.12
N HIS A 280 -13.09 15.50 -3.04
CA HIS A 280 -13.88 14.71 -2.09
C HIS A 280 -14.08 13.28 -2.58
N ILE A 281 -13.40 12.36 -1.90
CA ILE A 281 -13.43 10.93 -2.19
C ILE A 281 -13.82 10.16 -0.92
N SER A 282 -13.55 8.85 -0.88
CA SER A 282 -13.97 8.01 0.23
C SER A 282 -13.00 6.85 0.43
N LEU A 283 -12.87 6.38 1.67
CA LEU A 283 -12.10 5.17 1.98
C LEU A 283 -12.94 4.24 2.87
N LEU A 284 -13.15 3.00 2.41
CA LEU A 284 -13.67 1.92 3.23
C LEU A 284 -12.54 0.95 3.58
N ALA A 285 -12.25 0.79 4.87
CA ALA A 285 -11.19 -0.06 5.37
C ALA A 285 -11.76 -1.30 6.05
N LEU A 286 -11.51 -2.47 5.46
CA LEU A 286 -11.96 -3.78 5.95
C LEU A 286 -10.77 -4.58 6.45
N GLY A 287 -10.94 -5.37 7.51
CA GLY A 287 -9.88 -6.25 8.01
C GLY A 287 -9.97 -6.52 9.51
N PRO A 288 -9.11 -7.42 10.03
CA PRO A 288 -9.20 -7.92 11.40
C PRO A 288 -8.80 -6.88 12.47
N ASP A 289 -8.03 -5.86 12.10
CA ASP A 289 -7.46 -4.90 13.05
C ASP A 289 -8.23 -3.57 13.14
N PHE A 290 -9.13 -3.32 12.18
CA PHE A 290 -9.96 -2.11 12.15
C PHE A 290 -11.17 -2.20 13.09
N ARG A 291 -11.72 -1.04 13.45
CA ARG A 291 -13.04 -1.00 14.10
C ARG A 291 -14.07 -1.55 13.11
N ARG A 292 -15.07 -2.25 13.62
CA ARG A 292 -16.22 -2.70 12.83
C ARG A 292 -17.37 -1.75 13.05
N ASP A 293 -18.18 -1.57 12.02
CA ASP A 293 -19.38 -0.73 12.06
C ASP A 293 -19.08 0.69 12.55
N ALA A 294 -17.97 1.25 12.07
CA ALA A 294 -17.48 2.55 12.50
C ALA A 294 -17.41 3.53 11.32
N ILE A 295 -17.72 4.78 11.59
CA ILE A 295 -17.54 5.88 10.65
C ILE A 295 -16.64 6.94 11.29
N VAL A 296 -15.65 7.42 10.54
CA VAL A 296 -14.73 8.47 10.96
C VAL A 296 -14.87 9.71 10.09
N GLU A 297 -14.75 10.86 10.75
CA GLU A 297 -14.83 12.19 10.14
C GLU A 297 -13.47 12.91 10.10
N THR A 298 -12.45 12.33 10.76
CA THR A 298 -11.08 12.84 10.70
C THR A 298 -10.66 12.92 9.24
N LYS A 299 -10.11 14.07 8.83
CA LYS A 299 -9.59 14.25 7.48
C LYS A 299 -8.35 13.37 7.31
N TYR A 300 -8.38 12.51 6.29
CA TYR A 300 -7.23 11.78 5.78
C TYR A 300 -7.19 11.92 4.25
N SER A 301 -6.04 11.66 3.64
CA SER A 301 -5.87 11.73 2.18
C SER A 301 -5.10 10.55 1.60
N LEU A 302 -4.96 10.51 0.27
CA LEU A 302 -4.33 9.40 -0.45
C LEU A 302 -2.94 9.02 0.09
N VAL A 303 -2.14 10.01 0.51
CA VAL A 303 -0.79 9.78 1.04
C VAL A 303 -0.78 9.01 2.36
N ASP A 304 -1.89 9.05 3.11
CA ASP A 304 -2.02 8.36 4.40
C ASP A 304 -2.18 6.84 4.23
N ILE A 305 -2.54 6.38 3.03
CA ILE A 305 -2.67 4.94 2.72
C ILE A 305 -1.31 4.24 2.86
N SER A 306 -0.26 4.71 2.17
CA SER A 306 1.05 4.05 2.22
C SER A 306 1.64 4.06 3.63
N ALA A 307 1.49 5.17 4.36
CA ALA A 307 1.91 5.27 5.76
C ALA A 307 1.18 4.26 6.65
N THR A 308 -0.14 4.14 6.49
CA THR A 308 -0.94 3.17 7.24
C THR A 308 -0.54 1.73 6.89
N VAL A 309 -0.38 1.41 5.61
CA VAL A 309 0.04 0.08 5.15
C VAL A 309 1.44 -0.27 5.65
N SER A 310 2.36 0.70 5.67
CA SER A 310 3.71 0.50 6.23
C SER A 310 3.67 0.04 7.67
N ARG A 311 2.77 0.63 8.45
CA ARG A 311 2.54 0.23 9.84
C ARG A 311 1.93 -1.15 9.97
N MET A 312 0.98 -1.49 9.10
CA MET A 312 0.29 -2.79 9.13
C MET A 312 1.21 -3.95 8.76
N LEU A 313 2.11 -3.73 7.80
CA LEU A 313 3.06 -4.74 7.33
C LEU A 313 4.45 -4.62 7.97
N ASP A 314 4.56 -3.79 9.01
CA ASP A 314 5.76 -3.64 9.84
C ASP A 314 7.03 -3.27 9.04
N PHE A 315 6.95 -2.26 8.18
CA PHE A 315 8.11 -1.68 7.49
C PHE A 315 8.07 -0.17 7.53
N GLU A 316 9.20 0.48 7.27
CA GLU A 316 9.30 1.93 7.31
C GLU A 316 9.25 2.52 5.90
N MET A 317 8.45 3.57 5.70
CA MET A 317 8.58 4.39 4.49
C MET A 317 9.84 5.25 4.58
N ASP A 318 10.52 5.45 3.45
CA ASP A 318 11.72 6.27 3.35
C ASP A 318 11.43 7.68 3.84
N SER A 319 12.32 8.17 4.71
CA SER A 319 12.22 9.52 5.29
C SER A 319 12.64 10.60 4.29
N THR A 320 13.43 10.24 3.27
CA THR A 320 13.84 11.16 2.21
C THR A 320 12.84 11.07 1.06
N VAL A 321 12.20 12.18 0.76
CA VAL A 321 11.23 12.30 -0.33
C VAL A 321 11.69 13.34 -1.34
N LEU A 322 11.58 13.02 -2.63
CA LEU A 322 11.74 13.95 -3.73
C LEU A 322 10.38 14.50 -4.12
N VAL A 323 10.17 15.80 -3.98
CA VAL A 323 8.97 16.47 -4.47
C VAL A 323 9.34 17.20 -5.76
N PRO A 324 8.92 16.69 -6.94
CA PRO A 324 9.18 17.41 -8.18
C PRO A 324 8.35 18.71 -8.17
N LEU A 325 9.03 19.85 -8.14
CA LEU A 325 8.40 21.16 -8.27
C LEU A 325 8.22 21.49 -9.75
N VAL A 326 7.02 21.93 -10.13
CA VAL A 326 6.80 22.60 -11.40
C VAL A 326 7.31 24.02 -11.25
N ASP A 327 8.55 24.28 -11.65
CA ASP A 327 9.09 25.65 -11.70
C ASP A 327 8.56 26.31 -12.98
N THR A 328 7.37 26.92 -12.90
CA THR A 328 6.80 27.71 -13.99
C THR A 328 7.53 29.05 -14.08
N VAL A 329 8.72 29.06 -14.68
CA VAL A 329 9.27 30.30 -15.24
C VAL A 329 8.51 30.54 -16.54
N VAL A 330 7.40 31.27 -16.46
CA VAL A 330 6.78 31.89 -17.64
C VAL A 330 7.75 32.96 -18.11
N VAL A 331 8.56 32.65 -19.13
CA VAL A 331 9.23 33.71 -19.90
C VAL A 331 8.17 34.25 -20.86
N ASP A 332 7.53 35.35 -20.49
CA ASP A 332 6.81 36.18 -21.45
C ASP A 332 7.82 36.70 -22.48
N LEU A 333 8.01 35.93 -23.55
CA LEU A 333 8.67 36.42 -24.75
C LEU A 333 7.66 37.34 -25.43
N ALA A 334 7.89 38.65 -25.30
CA ALA A 334 7.34 39.61 -26.23
C ALA A 334 7.64 39.10 -27.64
N MET A 335 6.59 38.74 -28.39
CA MET A 335 6.73 38.31 -29.77
C MET A 335 7.27 39.50 -30.59
N ASP A 336 8.57 39.52 -30.81
CA ASP A 336 9.11 40.15 -32.01
C ASP A 336 9.27 39.06 -33.07
N THR A 337 8.50 39.23 -34.13
CA THR A 337 8.51 38.39 -35.32
C THR A 337 9.87 38.45 -35.99
N THR A 338 10.79 37.53 -35.68
CA THR A 338 11.74 36.89 -36.63
C THR A 338 12.76 36.00 -35.90
N LEU A 339 12.79 34.70 -36.26
CA LEU A 339 13.84 33.69 -35.98
C LEU A 339 14.06 33.37 -34.47
N THR A 340 14.03 32.14 -33.97
CA THR A 340 14.93 31.02 -34.28
C THR A 340 14.57 29.82 -33.37
N ALA A 341 14.70 28.58 -33.88
CA ALA A 341 14.90 27.30 -33.17
C ALA A 341 14.15 26.99 -31.86
N PHE A 342 13.25 26.00 -31.91
CA PHE A 342 12.77 25.26 -30.74
C PHE A 342 13.95 24.76 -29.90
N ARG A 343 14.03 25.17 -28.62
CA ARG A 343 14.95 24.60 -27.63
C ARG A 343 14.21 23.60 -26.76
N LYS A 344 14.86 22.46 -26.55
CA LYS A 344 14.49 21.35 -25.67
C LYS A 344 14.32 21.86 -24.23
N ASP A 345 13.10 21.75 -23.69
CA ASP A 345 12.78 22.17 -22.32
C ASP A 345 13.67 21.41 -21.33
N SER A 346 14.55 22.15 -20.66
CA SER A 346 15.40 21.60 -19.60
C SER A 346 14.67 21.71 -18.27
N ILE A 347 14.15 20.59 -17.77
CA ILE A 347 13.72 20.44 -16.37
C ILE A 347 14.92 20.81 -15.48
N ARG A 348 14.74 21.81 -14.61
CA ARG A 348 15.76 22.18 -13.63
C ARG A 348 15.41 21.52 -12.30
N LEU A 349 16.09 20.41 -11.99
CA LEU A 349 16.03 19.76 -10.68
C LEU A 349 16.81 20.61 -9.66
N GLU A 350 16.10 21.42 -8.86
CA GLU A 350 16.67 22.03 -7.67
C GLU A 350 16.37 21.12 -6.46
N VAL A 351 17.39 20.44 -5.93
CA VAL A 351 17.25 19.62 -4.71
C VAL A 351 17.23 20.56 -3.51
N LYS A 352 16.04 20.98 -3.09
CA LYS A 352 15.84 21.61 -1.77
C LYS A 352 15.61 20.50 -0.76
N MET A 353 16.51 20.41 0.22
CA MET A 353 16.33 19.54 1.39
C MET A 353 15.24 20.14 2.27
N ASP A 354 13.98 19.85 1.94
CA ASP A 354 12.88 20.09 2.85
C ASP A 354 12.75 18.91 3.81
N THR A 355 13.20 19.12 5.05
CA THR A 355 13.13 18.11 6.11
C THR A 355 11.76 18.03 6.76
N THR A 356 10.77 18.84 6.32
CA THR A 356 9.40 18.79 6.83
C THR A 356 8.53 17.71 6.20
N ALA A 357 9.13 16.86 5.34
CA ALA A 357 8.58 15.66 4.70
C ALA A 357 7.09 15.45 5.02
N LEU A 358 6.23 15.77 4.05
CA LEU A 358 4.81 15.41 4.04
C LEU A 358 4.70 13.88 4.12
N LYS A 359 4.80 13.40 5.35
CA LYS A 359 4.68 12.01 5.74
C LYS A 359 3.20 11.78 5.88
N GLY A 360 2.65 10.89 5.04
CA GLY A 360 1.34 10.34 5.30
C GLY A 360 1.22 9.94 6.76
N ASN A 361 0.10 10.26 7.36
CA ASN A 361 -0.19 9.91 8.74
C ASN A 361 -0.75 8.50 8.78
N VAL A 362 -0.35 7.72 9.78
CA VAL A 362 -1.08 6.48 10.07
C VAL A 362 -2.50 6.86 10.47
N MET A 363 -3.49 6.31 9.77
CA MET A 363 -4.92 6.59 10.00
C MET A 363 -5.42 5.92 11.29
N LYS A 364 -4.93 6.39 12.44
CA LYS A 364 -5.13 5.77 13.76
C LYS A 364 -6.59 5.53 14.09
N ASP A 365 -7.47 6.45 13.68
CA ASP A 365 -8.90 6.37 13.99
C ASP A 365 -9.58 5.19 13.30
N LEU A 366 -8.99 4.57 12.27
CA LEU A 366 -9.55 3.37 11.66
C LEU A 366 -9.41 2.14 12.55
N PHE A 367 -8.43 2.12 13.46
CA PHE A 367 -8.02 0.93 14.18
C PHE A 367 -8.79 0.70 15.48
N SER A 368 -8.95 -0.57 15.84
CA SER A 368 -9.40 -0.94 17.18
C SER A 368 -8.39 -0.50 18.25
N ARG A 369 -8.86 -0.29 19.49
CA ARG A 369 -7.94 0.03 20.61
C ARG A 369 -6.88 -1.05 20.83
N LYS A 370 -7.23 -2.33 20.59
CA LYS A 370 -6.28 -3.44 20.64
C LYS A 370 -5.17 -3.23 19.61
N ALA A 371 -5.53 -3.02 18.35
CA ALA A 371 -4.58 -2.80 17.26
C ALA A 371 -3.69 -1.57 17.50
N LEU A 372 -4.24 -0.45 17.99
CA LEU A 372 -3.46 0.72 18.37
C LEU A 372 -2.40 0.41 19.43
N LYS A 373 -2.77 -0.34 20.47
CA LYS A 373 -1.83 -0.79 21.51
C LYS A 373 -0.74 -1.70 20.94
N GLN A 374 -1.09 -2.62 20.04
CA GLN A 374 -0.14 -3.53 19.37
C GLN A 374 0.83 -2.77 18.48
N MET A 375 0.38 -1.68 17.88
CA MET A 375 1.24 -0.73 17.18
C MET A 375 2.05 0.14 18.14
N GLY A 376 1.63 0.34 19.39
CA GLY A 376 2.25 1.32 20.29
C GLY A 376 1.92 2.76 19.89
N LEU A 377 0.67 3.01 19.47
CA LEU A 377 0.16 4.30 19.00
C LEU A 377 -0.89 4.95 19.89
#